data_AF-A0A4S8L195-F1
#
_entry.id   AF-A0A4S8L195-F1
#
_cell.length_a   1.000
_cell.length_b   1.000
_cell.length_c   1.000
_cell.angle_alpha   90.00
_cell.angle_beta   90.00
_cell.angle_gamma   90.00
#
_symmetry.space_group_name_H-M   'P 1'
#
loop_
_entity.id
_entity.type
_entity.pdbx_description
1 polymer ?
#
loop_
_entity_poly.entity_id
_entity_poly.type
_entity_poly.pdbx_seq_one_letter_code
_entity_poly.pdbx_strand_id
1 'polypeptide(L)'
;VKRWREEVMLLQEEMRRCLVTLEWQATTWEGRAEIPNFEGERLEGSSAYAHYQASICRDIACRFKSLWSGEAIRSCREFDPGSLDLQRL
;
A
#
# COMPACT_ATOMS: atom_id res chain seq x y z
N VAL A 1 8.03 22.72 -20.08
CA VAL A 1 8.16 21.24 -20.00
C VAL A 1 6.96 20.70 -19.23
N LYS A 2 6.16 19.78 -19.81
CA LYS A 2 4.91 19.27 -19.20
C LYS A 2 5.20 18.11 -18.22
N ARG A 3 5.73 18.42 -17.02
CA ARG A 3 6.14 17.42 -16.00
C ARG A 3 5.00 16.75 -15.23
N TRP A 4 3.86 17.43 -15.12
CA TRP A 4 2.71 16.97 -14.34
C TRP A 4 2.18 15.59 -14.77
N ARG A 5 2.38 15.19 -16.04
CA ARG A 5 2.02 13.86 -16.55
C ARG A 5 2.82 12.76 -15.87
N GLU A 6 4.13 12.92 -15.81
CA GLU A 6 5.04 11.94 -15.18
C GLU A 6 4.74 11.85 -13.68
N GLU A 7 4.49 12.99 -13.04
CA GLU A 7 4.15 13.04 -11.61
C GLU A 7 2.85 12.29 -11.28
N VAL A 8 1.81 12.40 -12.11
CA VAL A 8 0.56 11.63 -11.92
C VAL A 8 0.81 10.12 -12.07
N MET A 9 1.59 9.69 -13.07
CA MET A 9 1.93 8.28 -13.27
C MET A 9 2.77 7.73 -12.12
N LEU A 10 3.75 8.51 -11.64
CA LEU A 10 4.58 8.16 -10.49
C LEU A 10 3.75 8.01 -9.22
N LEU A 11 2.83 8.95 -8.95
CA LEU A 11 1.97 8.88 -7.78
C LEU A 11 1.11 7.61 -7.75
N GLN A 12 0.59 7.18 -8.91
CA GLN A 12 -0.17 5.95 -9.03
C GLN A 12 0.68 4.72 -8.74
N GLU A 13 1.89 4.67 -9.29
CA GLU A 13 2.83 3.57 -9.06
C GLU A 13 3.31 3.53 -7.59
N GLU A 14 3.60 4.68 -6.98
CA GLU A 14 3.98 4.75 -5.57
C GLU A 14 2.85 4.25 -4.65
N MET A 15 1.59 4.58 -4.94
CA MET A 15 0.47 4.01 -4.18
C MET A 15 0.38 2.49 -4.38
N ARG A 16 0.56 1.98 -5.60
CA ARG A 16 0.60 0.54 -5.87
C ARG A 16 1.71 -0.15 -5.07
N ARG A 17 2.92 0.41 -5.07
CA ARG A 17 4.07 -0.09 -4.31
C ARG A 17 3.82 -0.05 -2.81
N CYS A 18 3.23 1.03 -2.30
CA CYS A 18 2.88 1.16 -0.89
C CYS A 18 1.98 0.01 -0.42
N LEU A 19 0.93 -0.33 -1.20
CA LEU A 19 0.05 -1.45 -0.89
C LEU A 19 0.77 -2.80 -0.90
N VAL A 20 1.67 -3.04 -1.86
CA VAL A 20 2.47 -4.27 -1.94
C VAL A 20 3.42 -4.37 -0.74
N THR A 21 4.07 -3.27 -0.38
CA THR A 21 4.98 -3.21 0.78
C THR A 21 4.24 -3.50 2.09
N LEU A 22 3.04 -2.95 2.28
CA LEU A 22 2.24 -3.20 3.48
C LEU A 22 1.83 -4.68 3.60
N GLU A 23 1.44 -5.32 2.50
CA GLU A 23 1.12 -6.75 2.52
C GLU A 23 2.38 -7.59 2.82
N TRP A 24 3.50 -7.28 2.16
CA TRP A 24 4.77 -7.94 2.43
C TRP A 24 5.20 -7.80 3.89
N GLN A 25 5.01 -6.61 4.49
CA GLN A 25 5.27 -6.38 5.92
C GLN A 25 4.34 -7.21 6.80
N ALA A 26 3.05 -7.32 6.46
CA ALA A 26 2.11 -8.16 7.20
C ALA A 26 2.53 -9.63 7.21
N THR A 27 2.86 -10.20 6.03
CA THR A 27 3.37 -11.58 5.94
C THR A 27 4.70 -11.75 6.67
N THR A 28 5.57 -10.74 6.63
CA THR A 28 6.84 -10.75 7.37
C THR A 28 6.60 -10.78 8.87
N TRP A 29 5.59 -10.08 9.38
CA TRP A 29 5.20 -10.14 10.79
C TRP A 29 4.63 -11.50 11.15
N GLU A 30 3.75 -12.08 10.33
CA GLU A 30 3.21 -13.44 10.57
C GLU A 30 4.31 -14.49 10.63
N GLY A 31 5.33 -14.39 9.75
CA GLY A 31 6.50 -15.27 9.80
C GLY A 31 7.37 -15.12 11.06
N ARG A 32 7.13 -14.07 11.88
CA ARG A 32 7.81 -13.84 13.17
C ARG A 32 6.96 -14.25 14.37
N ALA A 33 5.76 -14.78 14.17
CA ALA A 33 4.89 -15.22 15.26
C ALA A 33 5.51 -16.40 16.04
N GLU A 34 6.36 -17.19 15.38
CA GLU A 34 7.12 -18.27 16.00
C GLU A 34 8.60 -17.89 16.06
N ILE A 35 9.09 -17.60 17.26
CA ILE A 35 10.50 -17.31 17.51
C ILE A 35 11.15 -18.54 18.13
N PRO A 36 12.17 -19.14 17.48
CA PRO A 36 12.93 -20.22 18.09
C PRO A 36 13.45 -19.81 19.47
N ASN A 37 13.31 -20.69 20.45
CA ASN A 37 13.69 -20.49 21.87
C ASN A 37 12.71 -19.64 22.71
N PHE A 38 11.58 -19.20 22.17
CA PHE A 38 10.49 -18.66 22.99
C PHE A 38 9.54 -19.79 23.40
N GLU A 39 9.15 -19.83 24.67
CA GLU A 39 8.26 -20.85 25.22
C GLU A 39 7.23 -20.21 26.16
N GLY A 40 6.13 -20.92 26.40
CA GLY A 40 5.06 -20.50 27.30
C GLY A 40 4.51 -19.11 26.98
N GLU A 41 4.31 -18.31 28.02
CA GLU A 41 3.77 -16.94 27.93
C GLU A 41 4.58 -16.03 26.99
N ARG A 42 5.89 -16.24 26.90
CA ARG A 42 6.76 -15.42 26.03
C ARG A 42 6.50 -15.68 24.55
N LEU A 43 6.26 -16.95 24.19
CA LEU A 43 5.88 -17.32 22.83
C LEU A 43 4.50 -16.77 22.50
N GLU A 44 3.53 -16.97 23.39
CA GLU A 44 2.17 -16.47 23.23
C GLU A 44 2.14 -14.95 23.03
N GLY A 45 2.83 -14.19 23.89
CA GLY A 45 2.92 -12.74 23.78
C GLY A 45 3.60 -12.29 22.47
N SER A 46 4.67 -12.96 22.05
CA SER A 46 5.35 -12.65 20.79
C SER A 46 4.48 -12.93 19.56
N SER A 47 3.74 -14.04 19.59
CA SER A 47 2.81 -14.43 18.53
C SER A 47 1.64 -13.44 18.44
N ALA A 48 1.02 -13.11 19.58
CA ALA A 48 -0.06 -12.13 19.65
C ALA A 48 0.39 -10.76 19.12
N TYR A 49 1.59 -10.31 19.51
CA TYR A 49 2.13 -9.05 19.01
C TYR A 49 2.40 -9.08 17.50
N ALA A 50 3.00 -10.16 17.00
CA ALA A 50 3.27 -10.34 15.57
C ALA A 50 1.98 -10.29 14.74
N HIS A 51 0.94 -11.02 15.15
CA HIS A 51 -0.35 -10.98 14.48
C HIS A 51 -1.02 -9.61 14.55
N TYR A 52 -0.90 -8.89 15.67
CA TYR A 52 -1.40 -7.53 15.81
C TYR A 52 -0.68 -6.54 14.87
N GLN A 53 0.64 -6.66 14.71
CA GLN A 53 1.38 -5.85 13.74
C GLN A 53 0.95 -6.16 12.30
N ALA A 54 0.73 -7.43 11.97
CA ALA A 54 0.22 -7.83 10.67
C ALA A 54 -1.18 -7.26 10.39
N SER A 55 -2.07 -7.25 11.39
CA SER A 55 -3.40 -6.65 11.25
C SER A 55 -3.31 -5.13 11.02
N ILE A 56 -2.44 -4.42 11.75
CA ILE A 56 -2.22 -2.98 11.54
C ILE A 56 -1.77 -2.68 10.10
N CYS A 57 -0.80 -3.43 9.58
CA CYS A 57 -0.34 -3.25 8.19
C CYS A 57 -1.49 -3.42 7.18
N ARG A 58 -2.34 -4.44 7.39
CA ARG A 58 -3.51 -4.70 6.53
C ARG A 58 -4.58 -3.63 6.69
N ASP A 59 -4.83 -3.12 7.88
CA ASP A 59 -5.78 -2.03 8.13
C ASP A 59 -5.36 -0.74 7.41
N ILE A 60 -4.07 -0.40 7.47
CA ILE A 60 -3.50 0.73 6.72
C ILE A 60 -3.68 0.49 5.21
N ALA A 61 -3.36 -0.71 4.71
CA ALA A 61 -3.52 -1.05 3.30
C ALA A 61 -4.99 -0.95 2.86
N CYS A 62 -5.93 -1.45 3.67
CA CYS A 62 -7.37 -1.32 3.43
C CYS A 62 -7.80 0.14 3.41
N ARG A 63 -7.32 0.96 4.35
CA ARG A 63 -7.62 2.39 4.36
C ARG A 63 -7.11 3.09 3.10
N PHE A 64 -5.87 2.80 2.68
CA PHE A 64 -5.32 3.35 1.44
C PHE A 64 -6.08 2.88 0.21
N LYS A 65 -6.44 1.60 0.11
CA LYS A 65 -7.31 1.08 -0.97
C LYS A 65 -8.64 1.84 -1.03
N SER A 66 -9.30 2.06 0.11
CA SER A 66 -10.56 2.80 0.18
C SER A 66 -10.42 4.28 -0.16
N LEU A 67 -9.32 4.92 0.26
CA LEU A 67 -9.03 6.30 -0.16
C LEU A 67 -8.73 6.38 -1.66
N TRP A 68 -8.08 5.36 -2.23
CA TRP A 68 -7.68 5.28 -3.64
C TRP A 68 -8.70 4.61 -4.58
N SER A 69 -9.89 4.25 -4.09
CA SER A 69 -10.99 3.70 -4.90
C SER A 69 -12.04 4.74 -5.29
N GLY A 70 -11.91 5.99 -4.83
CA GLY A 70 -12.84 7.07 -5.12
C GLY A 70 -12.92 7.42 -6.62
N GLU A 71 -14.06 7.98 -7.02
CA GLU A 71 -14.36 8.37 -8.40
C GLU A 71 -13.27 9.27 -9.01
N ALA A 72 -12.78 10.24 -8.25
CA ALA A 72 -11.71 11.15 -8.68
C ALA A 72 -10.41 10.40 -9.04
N ILE A 73 -10.11 9.29 -8.36
CA ILE A 73 -8.88 8.51 -8.61
C ILE A 73 -9.08 7.55 -9.77
N ARG A 74 -10.29 7.04 -9.98
CA ARG A 74 -10.66 6.37 -11.25
C ARG A 74 -10.48 7.32 -12.43
N SER A 75 -11.01 8.53 -12.35
CA SER A 75 -10.82 9.55 -13.39
C SER A 75 -9.34 9.86 -13.63
N CYS A 76 -8.50 9.93 -12.59
CA CYS A 76 -7.05 10.11 -12.76
C CYS A 76 -6.34 8.89 -13.38
N ARG A 77 -6.84 7.67 -13.20
CA ARG A 77 -6.27 6.43 -13.80
C ARG A 77 -6.67 6.27 -15.26
N GLU A 78 -7.89 6.64 -15.58
CA GLU A 78 -8.45 6.63 -16.94
C GLU A 78 -8.02 7.85 -17.76
N PHE A 79 -7.45 8.86 -17.08
CA PHE A 79 -6.92 10.05 -17.70
C PHE A 79 -5.84 9.69 -18.72
N ASP A 80 -6.21 9.76 -20.00
CA ASP A 80 -5.28 9.71 -21.11
C ASP A 80 -4.83 11.15 -21.46
N PRO A 81 -3.60 11.55 -21.12
CA PRO A 81 -3.05 12.85 -21.51
C PRO A 81 -2.90 13.02 -23.02
N GLY A 82 -3.01 11.96 -23.83
CA GLY A 82 -3.05 12.03 -25.29
C GLY A 82 -4.38 12.55 -25.85
N SER A 83 -5.46 12.51 -25.06
CA SER A 83 -6.77 13.05 -25.43
C SER A 83 -6.86 14.59 -25.31
N LEU A 84 -5.94 15.19 -24.55
CA LEU A 84 -5.82 16.64 -24.47
C LEU A 84 -5.08 17.11 -25.73
N ASP A 85 -5.84 17.58 -26.73
CA ASP A 85 -5.29 18.25 -27.90
C ASP A 85 -4.69 19.60 -27.45
N LEU A 86 -3.50 19.54 -26.87
CA LEU A 86 -2.73 20.68 -26.45
C LEU A 86 -2.02 21.28 -27.66
N GLN A 87 -2.80 21.68 -28.67
CA GLN A 87 -2.31 22.57 -29.72
C GLN A 87 -1.90 23.87 -29.05
N ARG A 88 -0.59 24.14 -29.09
CA ARG A 88 0.09 25.43 -28.88
C ARG A 88 -0.71 26.48 -28.09
N LEU A 89 -0.41 26.57 -26.80
CA LEU A 89 -0.23 27.88 -26.17
C LEU A 89 1.23 28.29 -26.36
#